data_AF-A6N9Q2-F1
#
_entry.id   AF-A6N9Q2-F1
#
_cell.length_a   1.000
_cell.length_b   1.000
_cell.length_c   1.000
_cell.angle_alpha   90.00
_cell.angle_beta   90.00
_cell.angle_gamma   90.00
#
_symmetry.space_group_name_H-M   'P 1'
#
loop_
_entity.id
_entity.type
_entity.pdbx_description
1 polymer ?
#
loop_
_entity_poly.entity_id
_entity_poly.type
_entity_poly.pdbx_seq_one_letter_code
_entity_poly.pdbx_strand_id
1 'polypeptide(L)'
;MLRTLHVLFLSICLLGGVAVAAEECESTVTEAWEAITQPPNGHYLLQQSTQEDPKDCLKGEVPTDQEKPNAKVKMTYKDSSGQWQTNEWQFYMAGPNITATLGEKTLKGTVIFGTQGTCHITHYWDGGYGLWTHSSAKGNDDNCCKKKFDEKTTGQNTQKLQEKNCSTK
;
A
#
# COMPACT_ATOMS: atom_id res chain seq x y z
N MET A 1 59.68 16.87 -39.62
CA MET A 1 58.24 17.08 -39.83
C MET A 1 57.51 15.78 -39.60
N LEU A 2 56.84 15.61 -38.46
CA LEU A 2 55.48 15.06 -38.36
C LEU A 2 55.07 15.20 -36.88
N ARG A 3 54.49 16.36 -36.61
CA ARG A 3 53.67 16.62 -35.42
C ARG A 3 52.43 15.73 -35.50
N THR A 4 51.70 15.62 -34.38
CA THR A 4 50.37 14.99 -34.21
C THR A 4 50.36 13.51 -33.84
N LEU A 5 50.70 13.21 -32.59
CA LEU A 5 50.26 11.96 -31.95
C LEU A 5 49.99 12.16 -30.45
N HIS A 6 49.33 13.25 -30.06
CA HIS A 6 49.08 13.56 -28.63
C HIS A 6 47.69 14.17 -28.36
N VAL A 7 46.72 13.99 -29.27
CA VAL A 7 45.36 14.56 -29.08
C VAL A 7 44.29 13.55 -29.43
N LEU A 8 44.39 12.31 -28.92
CA LEU A 8 43.35 11.31 -29.14
C LEU A 8 43.17 10.34 -27.96
N PHE A 9 43.51 10.76 -26.75
CA PHE A 9 43.35 9.95 -25.53
C PHE A 9 42.67 10.68 -24.37
N LEU A 10 41.98 11.80 -24.64
CA LEU A 10 41.38 12.64 -23.58
C LEU A 10 39.92 13.01 -23.84
N SER A 11 39.12 12.13 -24.46
CA SER A 11 37.70 12.41 -24.71
C SER A 11 36.72 11.25 -24.47
N ILE A 12 37.14 10.12 -23.90
CA ILE A 12 36.24 8.96 -23.70
C ILE A 12 35.77 8.77 -22.25
N CYS A 13 36.31 9.50 -21.26
CA CYS A 13 35.93 9.34 -19.86
C CYS A 13 34.77 10.25 -19.37
N LEU A 14 34.07 10.96 -20.24
CA LEU A 14 33.00 11.90 -19.86
C LEU A 14 31.57 11.40 -20.10
N LEU A 15 31.40 10.15 -20.57
CA LEU A 15 30.12 9.46 -20.46
C LEU A 15 30.04 8.78 -19.09
N GLY A 16 30.22 9.58 -18.03
CA GLY A 16 29.79 9.22 -16.70
C GLY A 16 28.28 9.06 -16.76
N GLY A 17 27.84 7.83 -17.00
CA GLY A 17 26.46 7.45 -16.81
C GLY A 17 26.08 7.93 -15.43
N VAL A 18 25.22 8.93 -15.37
CA VAL A 18 24.43 9.20 -14.19
C VAL A 18 23.68 7.90 -13.93
N ALA A 19 24.27 7.04 -13.10
CA ALA A 19 23.53 6.01 -12.42
C ALA A 19 22.49 6.79 -11.63
N VAL A 20 21.30 6.92 -12.22
CA VAL A 20 20.12 7.38 -11.50
C VAL A 20 20.04 6.38 -10.36
N ALA A 21 20.41 6.80 -9.15
CA ALA A 21 20.29 5.97 -7.98
C ALA A 21 18.82 5.56 -7.93
N ALA A 22 18.53 4.29 -8.25
CA ALA A 22 17.19 3.78 -8.07
C ALA A 22 16.93 3.93 -6.58
N GLU A 23 15.96 4.76 -6.21
CA GLU A 23 15.58 4.91 -4.81
C GLU A 23 15.21 3.51 -4.30
N GLU A 24 16.03 2.98 -3.40
CA GLU A 24 15.81 1.66 -2.82
C GLU A 24 14.60 1.77 -1.90
N CYS A 25 13.49 1.17 -2.32
CA CYS A 25 12.25 1.16 -1.56
C CYS A 25 12.38 0.19 -0.38
N GLU A 26 12.78 0.74 0.77
CA GLU A 26 12.82 0.04 2.05
C GLU A 26 11.52 0.25 2.83
N SER A 27 11.08 -0.79 3.54
CA SER A 27 9.89 -0.69 4.39
C SER A 27 10.25 0.12 5.63
N THR A 28 9.49 1.18 5.92
CA THR A 28 9.63 1.94 7.16
C THR A 28 8.69 1.45 8.26
N VAL A 29 7.83 0.48 7.94
CA VAL A 29 6.91 -0.14 8.90
C VAL A 29 7.13 -1.64 8.96
N THR A 30 7.23 -2.17 10.18
CA THR A 30 7.28 -3.61 10.46
C THR A 30 6.10 -4.11 11.30
N GLU A 31 5.30 -3.19 11.84
CA GLU A 31 4.19 -3.47 12.75
C GLU A 31 2.85 -3.07 12.11
N ALA A 32 1.86 -3.95 12.17
CA ALA A 32 0.52 -3.68 11.63
C ALA A 32 -0.16 -2.49 12.31
N TRP A 33 0.09 -2.32 13.61
CA TRP A 33 -0.40 -1.18 14.37
C TRP A 33 0.03 0.15 13.71
N GLU A 34 1.33 0.31 13.47
CA GLU A 34 1.88 1.52 12.85
C GLU A 34 1.40 1.71 11.40
N ALA A 35 1.22 0.62 10.65
CA ALA A 35 0.77 0.68 9.26
C ALA A 35 -0.68 1.18 9.09
N ILE A 36 -1.53 0.95 10.10
CA ILE A 36 -2.97 1.21 10.05
C ILE A 36 -3.34 2.45 10.85
N THR A 37 -2.66 2.71 11.97
CA THR A 37 -3.06 3.77 12.92
C THR A 37 -2.26 5.06 12.78
N GLN A 38 -1.30 5.12 11.85
CA GLN A 38 -0.47 6.31 11.62
C GLN A 38 -0.63 6.80 10.18
N PRO A 39 -0.94 8.09 9.95
CA PRO A 39 -1.16 9.13 10.96
C PRO A 39 -2.45 8.88 11.76
N PRO A 40 -2.63 9.52 12.93
CA PRO A 40 -3.73 9.21 13.86
C PRO A 40 -5.12 9.66 13.38
N ASN A 41 -5.24 10.19 12.16
CA ASN A 41 -6.49 10.68 11.58
C ASN A 41 -6.48 10.43 10.08
N GLY A 42 -7.67 10.34 9.48
CA GLY A 42 -7.84 10.16 8.05
C GLY A 42 -8.40 8.79 7.74
N HIS A 43 -8.07 8.26 6.56
CA HIS A 43 -8.54 6.96 6.13
C HIS A 43 -7.57 6.31 5.14
N TYR A 44 -7.61 4.99 5.07
CA TYR A 44 -6.96 4.21 4.04
C TYR A 44 -7.97 3.75 3.01
N LEU A 45 -7.61 3.88 1.73
CA LEU A 45 -8.33 3.31 0.61
C LEU A 45 -7.60 2.07 0.11
N LEU A 46 -8.33 0.98 -0.12
CA LEU A 46 -7.79 -0.17 -0.84
C LEU A 46 -7.74 0.20 -2.33
N GLN A 47 -6.56 0.54 -2.83
CA GLN A 47 -6.36 0.96 -4.21
C GLN A 47 -6.45 -0.23 -5.15
N GLN A 48 -5.71 -1.29 -4.85
CA GLN A 48 -5.61 -2.49 -5.65
C GLN A 48 -5.68 -3.74 -4.81
N SER A 49 -6.23 -4.82 -5.37
CA SER A 49 -6.28 -6.13 -4.73
C SER A 49 -6.14 -7.27 -5.74
N THR A 50 -5.58 -8.40 -5.31
CA THR A 50 -5.61 -9.67 -6.07
C THR A 50 -6.58 -10.70 -5.50
N GLN A 51 -7.35 -10.34 -4.46
CA GLN A 51 -8.43 -11.20 -3.97
C GLN A 51 -9.47 -11.46 -5.07
N GLU A 52 -10.21 -12.55 -4.94
CA GLU A 52 -11.25 -12.95 -5.90
C GLU A 52 -12.46 -12.00 -5.88
N ASP A 53 -12.97 -11.65 -4.69
CA ASP A 53 -14.12 -10.75 -4.48
C ASP A 53 -13.78 -9.57 -3.54
N PRO A 54 -12.85 -8.68 -3.94
CA PRO A 54 -12.53 -7.49 -3.17
C PRO A 54 -13.70 -6.49 -3.24
N LYS A 55 -13.96 -5.77 -2.15
CA LYS A 55 -15.07 -4.82 -2.11
C LYS A 55 -14.74 -3.51 -2.83
N ASP A 56 -15.61 -3.10 -3.75
CA ASP A 56 -15.48 -1.84 -4.47
C ASP A 56 -15.46 -0.65 -3.51
N CYS A 57 -14.63 0.35 -3.81
CA CYS A 57 -14.52 1.57 -3.02
C CYS A 57 -14.19 1.35 -1.53
N LEU A 58 -13.54 0.22 -1.18
CA LEU A 58 -13.26 -0.12 0.21
C LEU A 58 -12.35 0.94 0.85
N LYS A 59 -12.83 1.48 1.97
CA LYS A 59 -12.21 2.50 2.80
C LYS A 59 -12.22 2.04 4.26
N GLY A 60 -11.11 2.20 4.98
CA GLY A 60 -11.04 2.06 6.43
C GLY A 60 -10.69 3.39 7.09
N GLU A 61 -11.51 3.86 8.02
CA GLU A 61 -11.23 5.06 8.81
C GLU A 61 -10.15 4.75 9.86
N VAL A 62 -9.17 5.64 10.02
CA VAL A 62 -8.19 5.50 11.11
C VAL A 62 -8.94 5.60 12.44
N PRO A 63 -8.81 4.62 13.35
CA PRO A 63 -9.54 4.60 14.61
C PRO A 63 -9.13 5.76 15.52
N THR A 64 -10.11 6.49 16.07
CA THR A 64 -9.87 7.59 17.02
C THR A 64 -9.73 7.12 18.46
N ASP A 65 -10.47 6.07 18.83
CA ASP A 65 -10.42 5.42 20.14
C ASP A 65 -9.76 4.05 19.99
N GLN A 66 -8.48 3.96 20.38
CA GLN A 66 -7.66 2.78 20.15
C GLN A 66 -6.78 2.45 21.37
N GLU A 67 -6.62 1.16 21.67
CA GLU A 67 -5.75 0.66 22.75
C GLU A 67 -4.95 -0.53 22.22
N LYS A 68 -3.66 -0.34 21.96
CA LYS A 68 -2.80 -1.41 21.40
C LYS A 68 -2.90 -2.68 22.27
N PRO A 69 -3.20 -3.86 21.68
CA PRO A 69 -3.20 -4.19 20.24
C PRO A 69 -4.57 -4.11 19.55
N ASN A 70 -5.60 -3.60 20.19
CA ASN A 70 -6.98 -3.60 19.70
C ASN A 70 -7.42 -2.23 19.15
N ALA A 71 -8.17 -2.25 18.05
CA ALA A 71 -8.82 -1.04 17.52
C ALA A 71 -10.14 -1.35 16.83
N LYS A 72 -11.04 -0.37 16.82
CA LYS A 72 -12.32 -0.44 16.10
C LYS A 72 -12.21 0.34 14.80
N VAL A 73 -12.23 -0.37 13.67
CA VAL A 73 -12.04 0.24 12.36
C VAL A 73 -13.36 0.26 11.61
N LYS A 74 -13.82 1.46 11.27
CA LYS A 74 -15.03 1.63 10.46
C LYS A 74 -14.68 1.46 8.99
N MET A 75 -15.24 0.42 8.38
CA MET A 75 -15.02 0.07 6.98
C MET A 75 -16.25 0.44 6.16
N THR A 76 -16.06 1.23 5.10
CA THR A 76 -17.09 1.62 4.14
C THR A 76 -16.75 1.07 2.76
N TYR A 77 -17.73 0.55 2.03
CA TYR A 77 -17.55 0.02 0.68
C TYR A 77 -18.86 0.05 -0.10
N LYS A 78 -18.79 -0.19 -1.40
CA LYS A 78 -19.95 -0.37 -2.27
C LYS A 78 -20.18 -1.87 -2.49
N ASP A 79 -21.38 -2.36 -2.22
CA ASP A 79 -21.72 -3.77 -2.48
C ASP A 79 -21.99 -4.03 -3.97
N SER A 80 -22.25 -5.29 -4.32
CA SER A 80 -22.52 -5.71 -5.70
C SER A 80 -23.78 -5.08 -6.31
N SER A 81 -24.70 -4.57 -5.50
CA SER A 81 -25.88 -3.82 -5.96
C SER A 81 -25.59 -2.32 -6.17
N GLY A 82 -24.36 -1.90 -5.89
CA GLY A 82 -23.96 -0.50 -5.97
C GLY A 82 -24.34 0.34 -4.76
N GLN A 83 -24.81 -0.27 -3.66
CA GLN A 83 -25.20 0.44 -2.45
C GLN A 83 -24.02 0.59 -1.49
N TRP A 84 -23.93 1.75 -0.84
CA TRP A 84 -22.92 2.00 0.18
C TRP A 84 -23.25 1.26 1.47
N GLN A 85 -22.29 0.47 1.94
CA GLN A 85 -22.33 -0.25 3.20
C GLN A 85 -21.30 0.31 4.16
N THR A 86 -21.57 0.24 5.46
CA THR A 86 -20.62 0.66 6.50
C THR A 86 -20.75 -0.26 7.70
N ASN A 87 -19.63 -0.83 8.13
CA ASN A 87 -19.57 -1.76 9.26
C ASN A 87 -18.37 -1.41 10.15
N GLU A 88 -18.48 -1.66 11.45
CA GLU A 88 -17.38 -1.52 12.40
C GLU A 88 -16.73 -2.88 12.66
N TRP A 89 -15.46 -3.02 12.32
CA TRP A 89 -14.68 -4.23 12.54
C TRP A 89 -13.82 -4.11 13.78
N GLN A 90 -13.67 -5.20 14.53
CA GLN A 90 -12.70 -5.28 15.62
C GLN A 90 -11.38 -5.79 15.07
N PHE A 91 -10.31 -5.00 15.18
CA PHE A 91 -8.97 -5.34 14.74
C PHE A 91 -8.12 -5.69 15.96
N TYR A 92 -7.38 -6.80 15.86
CA TYR A 92 -6.28 -7.16 16.73
C TYR A 92 -4.99 -7.17 15.91
N MET A 93 -4.02 -6.35 16.30
CA MET A 93 -2.77 -6.12 15.57
C MET A 93 -1.57 -6.45 16.45
N ALA A 94 -0.89 -7.56 16.13
CA ALA A 94 0.26 -8.05 16.89
C ALA A 94 1.44 -8.35 15.95
N GLY A 95 2.55 -7.61 16.13
CA GLY A 95 3.63 -7.64 15.16
C GLY A 95 3.13 -7.14 13.79
N PRO A 96 3.52 -7.79 12.68
CA PRO A 96 3.00 -7.47 11.35
C PRO A 96 1.60 -8.04 11.10
N ASN A 97 1.01 -8.81 12.01
CA ASN A 97 -0.22 -9.55 11.76
C ASN A 97 -1.47 -8.76 12.15
N ILE A 98 -2.53 -8.94 11.35
CA ILE A 98 -3.86 -8.37 11.54
C ILE A 98 -4.85 -9.52 11.65
N THR A 99 -5.70 -9.48 12.67
CA THR A 99 -6.94 -10.28 12.74
C THR A 99 -8.11 -9.31 12.86
N ALA A 100 -9.01 -9.32 11.87
CA ALA A 100 -10.19 -8.47 11.83
C ALA A 100 -11.46 -9.32 11.96
N THR A 101 -12.35 -8.97 12.89
CA THR A 101 -13.60 -9.71 13.14
C THR A 101 -14.84 -8.82 13.01
N LEU A 102 -15.91 -9.38 12.43
CA LEU A 102 -17.24 -8.78 12.33
C LEU A 102 -18.29 -9.88 12.55
N GLY A 103 -18.91 -9.90 13.73
CA GLY A 103 -19.76 -11.02 14.16
C GLY A 103 -18.94 -12.32 14.17
N GLU A 104 -19.41 -13.33 13.44
CA GLU A 104 -18.71 -14.62 13.30
C GLU A 104 -17.62 -14.61 12.22
N LYS A 105 -17.57 -13.57 11.37
CA LYS A 105 -16.60 -13.48 10.28
C LYS A 105 -15.24 -13.07 10.82
N THR A 106 -14.20 -13.81 10.43
CA THR A 106 -12.79 -13.50 10.73
C THR A 106 -11.99 -13.39 9.45
N LEU A 107 -11.24 -12.30 9.30
CA LEU A 107 -10.27 -12.07 8.24
C LEU A 107 -8.89 -11.92 8.85
N LYS A 108 -7.87 -12.41 8.14
CA LYS A 108 -6.49 -12.36 8.61
C LYS A 108 -5.55 -11.95 7.49
N GLY A 109 -4.51 -11.23 7.87
CA GLY A 109 -3.46 -10.80 6.95
C GLY A 109 -2.22 -10.35 7.71
N THR A 110 -1.19 -10.05 6.93
CA THR A 110 0.11 -9.63 7.42
C THR A 110 0.56 -8.42 6.61
N VAL A 111 0.96 -7.35 7.27
CA VAL A 111 1.62 -6.23 6.63
C VAL A 111 3.03 -6.67 6.22
N ILE A 112 3.30 -6.68 4.92
CA ILE A 112 4.58 -7.19 4.35
C ILE A 112 5.49 -6.07 3.86
N PHE A 113 4.96 -4.86 3.72
CA PHE A 113 5.68 -3.66 3.33
C PHE A 113 4.83 -2.45 3.70
N GLY A 114 5.44 -1.35 4.12
CA GLY A 114 4.74 -0.09 4.28
C GLY A 114 5.68 1.09 4.40
N THR A 115 5.18 2.23 3.96
CA THR A 115 5.78 3.53 4.21
C THR A 115 4.90 4.24 5.23
N GLN A 116 5.46 4.50 6.42
CA GLN A 116 4.74 5.04 7.56
C GLN A 116 3.97 6.30 7.17
N GLY A 117 2.67 6.30 7.47
CA GLY A 117 1.80 7.45 7.24
C GLY A 117 1.32 7.64 5.80
N THR A 118 1.73 6.81 4.84
CA THR A 118 1.35 6.98 3.44
C THR A 118 0.70 5.74 2.85
N CYS A 119 1.28 4.55 2.99
CA CYS A 119 0.76 3.34 2.35
C CYS A 119 1.27 2.06 3.00
N HIS A 120 0.57 0.96 2.76
CA HIS A 120 1.04 -0.37 3.14
C HIS A 120 0.49 -1.45 2.20
N ILE A 121 1.16 -2.60 2.21
CA ILE A 121 0.76 -3.81 1.50
C ILE A 121 0.41 -4.87 2.53
N THR A 122 -0.80 -5.41 2.42
CA THR A 122 -1.25 -6.55 3.21
C THR A 122 -1.25 -7.81 2.35
N HIS A 123 -0.62 -8.87 2.83
CA HIS A 123 -0.79 -10.22 2.32
C HIS A 123 -1.85 -10.94 3.15
N TYR A 124 -2.94 -11.34 2.51
CA TYR A 124 -4.07 -11.99 3.15
C TYR A 124 -3.87 -13.50 3.21
N TRP A 125 -4.51 -14.17 4.16
CA TRP A 125 -4.34 -15.62 4.35
C TRP A 125 -4.98 -16.47 3.24
N ASP A 126 -5.86 -15.89 2.43
CA ASP A 126 -6.37 -16.49 1.20
C ASP A 126 -5.36 -16.43 0.03
N GLY A 127 -4.17 -15.87 0.26
CA GLY A 127 -3.11 -15.70 -0.73
C GLY A 127 -3.22 -14.40 -1.55
N GLY A 128 -4.28 -13.61 -1.35
CA GLY A 128 -4.45 -12.33 -1.99
C GLY A 128 -3.53 -11.24 -1.41
N TYR A 129 -3.34 -10.18 -2.18
CA TYR A 129 -2.61 -8.98 -1.75
C TYR A 129 -3.50 -7.76 -1.84
N GLY A 130 -3.30 -6.79 -0.94
CA GLY A 130 -3.99 -5.50 -0.97
C GLY A 130 -3.02 -4.34 -0.82
N LEU A 131 -3.09 -3.36 -1.74
CA LEU A 131 -2.38 -2.09 -1.67
C LEU A 131 -3.29 -1.03 -1.05
N TRP A 132 -2.93 -0.57 0.14
CA TRP A 132 -3.66 0.46 0.87
C TRP A 132 -2.90 1.77 0.85
N THR A 133 -3.61 2.87 0.57
CA THR A 133 -3.04 4.23 0.57
C THR A 133 -3.84 5.12 1.50
N HIS A 134 -3.13 5.85 2.35
CA HIS A 134 -3.70 6.81 3.28
C HIS A 134 -4.13 8.09 2.58
N SER A 135 -5.17 8.75 3.10
CA SER A 135 -5.72 10.00 2.55
C SER A 135 -4.77 11.19 2.61
N SER A 136 -3.70 11.11 3.40
CA SER A 136 -2.65 12.14 3.45
C SER A 136 -1.49 11.89 2.48
N ALA A 137 -1.45 10.74 1.80
CA ALA A 137 -0.44 10.47 0.78
C ALA A 137 -0.58 11.51 -0.34
N LYS A 138 0.51 12.19 -0.71
CA LYS A 138 0.48 13.18 -1.78
C LYS A 138 1.03 12.56 -3.05
N GLY A 139 0.29 12.69 -4.16
CA GLY A 139 0.78 12.41 -5.52
C GLY A 139 1.68 11.17 -5.62
N ASN A 140 3.00 11.40 -5.77
CA ASN A 140 4.05 10.39 -5.98
C ASN A 140 4.55 9.66 -4.71
N ASP A 141 4.04 9.98 -3.52
CA ASP A 141 4.51 9.43 -2.23
C ASP A 141 4.17 7.92 -2.05
N ASP A 142 3.46 7.32 -3.00
CA ASP A 142 3.00 5.92 -3.03
C ASP A 142 3.77 5.02 -4.01
N ASN A 143 4.77 5.57 -4.71
CA ASN A 143 5.56 4.83 -5.71
C ASN A 143 6.22 3.57 -5.14
N CYS A 144 6.70 3.60 -3.90
CA CYS A 144 7.33 2.44 -3.30
C CYS A 144 6.35 1.30 -2.97
N CYS A 145 5.21 1.61 -2.35
CA CYS A 145 4.20 0.57 -2.10
C CYS A 145 3.63 0.03 -3.41
N LYS A 146 3.42 0.89 -4.42
CA LYS A 146 2.96 0.44 -5.74
C LYS A 146 3.98 -0.49 -6.40
N LYS A 147 5.26 -0.10 -6.44
CA LYS A 147 6.35 -0.92 -6.99
C LYS A 147 6.45 -2.27 -6.27
N LYS A 148 6.44 -2.25 -4.94
CA LYS A 148 6.49 -3.48 -4.13
C LYS A 148 5.24 -4.34 -4.29
N PHE A 149 4.07 -3.75 -4.50
CA PHE A 149 2.86 -4.48 -4.80
C PHE A 149 2.99 -5.20 -6.14
N ASP A 150 3.41 -4.50 -7.19
CA ASP A 150 3.60 -5.08 -8.52
C ASP A 150 4.64 -6.21 -8.52
N GLU A 151 5.75 -6.04 -7.78
CA GLU A 151 6.75 -7.09 -7.57
C GLU A 151 6.13 -8.35 -6.92
N LYS A 152 5.23 -8.18 -5.94
CA LYS A 152 4.58 -9.29 -5.22
C LYS A 152 3.43 -9.94 -6.01
N THR A 153 2.79 -9.19 -6.89
CA THR A 153 1.60 -9.64 -7.64
C THR A 153 1.90 -9.93 -9.11
N THR A 154 3.18 -10.04 -9.48
CA THR A 154 3.58 -10.36 -10.85
C THR A 154 2.90 -11.67 -11.32
N GLY A 155 2.19 -11.61 -12.44
CA GLY A 155 1.43 -12.73 -12.99
C GLY A 155 0.06 -12.98 -12.37
N GLN A 156 -0.39 -12.14 -11.42
CA GLN A 156 -1.73 -12.21 -10.84
C GLN A 156 -2.66 -11.16 -11.46
N ASN A 157 -3.96 -11.44 -11.46
CA ASN A 157 -4.98 -10.46 -11.84
C ASN A 157 -5.17 -9.46 -10.71
N THR A 158 -4.92 -8.18 -10.99
CA THR A 158 -5.13 -7.08 -10.04
C THR A 158 -6.40 -6.32 -10.37
N GLN A 159 -7.22 -6.05 -9.36
CA GLN A 159 -8.44 -5.25 -9.46
C GLN A 159 -8.19 -3.85 -8.89
N LYS A 160 -8.61 -2.80 -9.59
CA LYS A 160 -8.52 -1.41 -9.13
C LYS A 160 -9.86 -0.96 -8.54
N LEU A 161 -9.94 -0.87 -7.22
CA LEU A 161 -11.24 -0.78 -6.53
C LEU A 161 -11.79 0.64 -6.48
N GLN A 162 -10.90 1.64 -6.55
CA GLN A 162 -11.29 3.06 -6.47
C GLN A 162 -11.75 3.63 -7.84
N GLU A 163 -11.48 2.93 -8.95
CA GLU A 163 -11.94 3.30 -10.29
C GLU A 163 -13.42 2.88 -10.55
N LYS A 164 -14.10 2.29 -9.56
CA LYS A 164 -15.44 1.70 -9.66
C LYS A 164 -16.58 2.70 -9.37
N ASN A 165 -16.45 3.92 -9.87
CA ASN A 165 -17.39 5.02 -9.62
C ASN A 165 -17.61 5.28 -8.12
N CYS A 166 -16.51 5.52 -7.42
CA CYS A 166 -16.48 5.76 -5.97
C CYS A 166 -16.80 7.21 -5.57
N SER A 167 -17.49 7.95 -6.44
CA SER A 167 -17.96 9.32 -6.18
C SER A 167 -18.67 9.37 -4.82
N THR A 168 -18.04 10.09 -3.89
CA THR A 168 -18.27 9.95 -2.45
C THR A 168 -19.64 10.41 -1.99
N LYS A 169 -20.05 9.86 -0.84
CA LYS A 169 -20.83 10.57 0.17
C LYS A 169 -19.88 11.32 1.10
#